data_AF-A0A5B7HC88-F1
#
_entry.id   AF-A0A5B7HC88-F1
#
_cell.length_a   1.000
_cell.length_b   1.000
_cell.length_c   1.000
_cell.angle_alpha   90.00
_cell.angle_beta   90.00
_cell.angle_gamma   90.00
#
_symmetry.space_group_name_H-M   'P 1'
#
loop_
_entity.id
_entity.type
_entity.pdbx_description
1 polymer ?
#
loop_
_entity_poly.entity_id
_entity_poly.type
_entity_poly.pdbx_seq_one_letter_code
_entity_poly.pdbx_strand_id
1 'polypeptide(L)'
;MFRVLEADPSLVIVDFEKSVELAMYAVFGPHVQIQYCFYHLTQSTWRKIQALGPANQYQTDNTFRIFCGQLDALAILPPNEVLEGMQHLKDTMPDDAIPLVEYFDQTYVSGQLKLKQPQQQQQQDRETVAPIRIRRIPPIFRIHNWNMHEVTLAGEARTNNINEGWNNKFSSLVGHQHLSIWKLIVCQRAECARVTGAFLQYDLGVRPKKR
;
A
#
# COMPACT_ATOMS: atom_id res chain seq x y z
N MET A 1 -9.59 10.95 -30.33
CA MET A 1 -10.14 10.12 -29.24
C MET A 1 -9.14 9.01 -28.99
N PHE A 2 -8.32 9.12 -27.94
CA PHE A 2 -7.37 8.06 -27.60
C PHE A 2 -8.19 6.88 -27.06
N ARG A 3 -8.45 5.88 -27.90
CA ARG A 3 -8.90 4.57 -27.42
C ARG A 3 -7.69 3.96 -26.71
N VAL A 4 -7.67 4.09 -25.39
CA VAL A 4 -6.92 3.16 -24.55
C VAL A 4 -7.41 1.77 -24.97
N LEU A 5 -6.50 0.83 -25.25
CA LEU A 5 -6.82 -0.58 -25.44
C LEU A 5 -7.88 -0.99 -24.42
N GLU A 6 -8.91 -1.73 -24.84
CA GLU A 6 -9.98 -2.25 -23.98
C GLU A 6 -9.39 -3.19 -22.92
N ALA A 7 -8.82 -2.60 -21.86
CA ALA A 7 -8.30 -3.31 -20.72
C ALA A 7 -9.46 -3.50 -19.74
N ASP A 8 -9.79 -4.76 -19.46
CA ASP A 8 -10.77 -5.16 -18.46
C ASP A 8 -10.08 -6.03 -17.39
N PRO A 9 -9.26 -5.43 -16.51
CA PRO A 9 -8.46 -6.18 -15.55
C PRO A 9 -9.33 -6.75 -14.43
N SER A 10 -9.15 -8.03 -14.10
CA SER A 10 -9.79 -8.61 -12.90
C SER A 10 -9.06 -8.25 -11.61
N LEU A 11 -7.75 -8.01 -11.66
CA LEU A 11 -6.90 -7.67 -10.53
C LEU A 11 -5.94 -6.54 -10.94
N VAL A 12 -5.80 -5.53 -10.08
CA VAL A 12 -4.76 -4.52 -10.21
C VAL A 12 -3.98 -4.41 -8.91
N ILE A 13 -2.65 -4.45 -9.02
CA ILE A 13 -1.73 -4.24 -7.90
C ILE A 13 -1.31 -2.78 -7.90
N VAL A 14 -1.60 -2.09 -6.81
CA VAL A 14 -1.38 -0.64 -6.68
C VAL A 14 -0.62 -0.30 -5.40
N ASP A 15 -0.14 0.94 -5.33
CA ASP A 15 0.51 1.49 -4.15
C ASP A 15 -0.55 1.88 -3.10
N PHE A 16 -0.14 2.14 -1.86
CA PHE A 16 -1.04 2.51 -0.75
C PHE A 16 -1.59 3.94 -0.89
N GLU A 17 -2.37 4.17 -1.95
CA GLU A 17 -3.01 5.44 -2.24
C GLU A 17 -4.51 5.26 -2.47
N LYS A 18 -5.32 5.84 -1.57
CA LYS A 18 -6.78 5.74 -1.67
C LYS A 18 -7.34 6.41 -2.94
N SER A 19 -6.70 7.47 -3.40
CA SER A 19 -7.00 8.14 -4.67
C SER A 19 -6.87 7.20 -5.86
N VAL A 20 -5.82 6.38 -5.90
CA VAL A 20 -5.60 5.41 -6.98
C VAL A 20 -6.68 4.34 -6.96
N GLU A 21 -7.03 3.79 -5.80
CA GLU A 21 -8.15 2.83 -5.67
C GLU A 21 -9.46 3.41 -6.22
N LEU A 22 -9.81 4.65 -5.83
CA LEU A 22 -11.02 5.31 -6.31
C LEU A 22 -10.98 5.54 -7.83
N ALA A 23 -9.82 5.92 -8.37
CA ALA A 23 -9.65 6.08 -9.81
C ALA A 23 -9.82 4.75 -10.57
N MET A 24 -9.30 3.64 -10.03
CA MET A 24 -9.46 2.32 -10.64
C MET A 24 -10.94 1.92 -10.71
N TYR A 25 -11.70 2.09 -9.63
CA TYR A 25 -13.14 1.81 -9.64
C TYR A 25 -13.92 2.76 -10.56
N ALA A 26 -13.50 4.01 -10.69
CA ALA A 26 -14.15 4.98 -11.58
C ALA A 26 -13.92 4.67 -13.07
N VAL A 27 -12.73 4.16 -13.42
CA VAL A 27 -12.33 3.87 -14.80
C VAL A 27 -12.76 2.48 -15.23
N PHE A 28 -12.51 1.48 -14.40
CA PHE A 28 -12.72 0.08 -14.75
C PHE A 28 -13.98 -0.52 -14.12
N GLY A 29 -14.54 0.07 -13.08
CA GLY A 29 -15.72 -0.44 -12.38
C GLY A 29 -15.41 -1.20 -11.09
N PRO A 30 -16.43 -1.48 -10.26
CA PRO A 30 -16.27 -2.09 -8.94
C PRO A 30 -15.93 -3.59 -8.98
N HIS A 31 -15.95 -4.24 -10.15
CA HIS A 31 -15.59 -5.64 -10.31
C HIS A 31 -14.08 -5.88 -10.23
N VAL A 32 -13.26 -4.85 -10.48
CA VAL A 32 -11.81 -4.95 -10.40
C VAL A 32 -11.39 -5.17 -8.95
N GLN A 33 -10.64 -6.23 -8.70
CA GLN A 33 -10.04 -6.46 -7.40
C GLN A 33 -8.80 -5.59 -7.23
N ILE A 34 -8.75 -4.87 -6.11
CA ILE A 34 -7.63 -4.01 -5.75
C ILE A 34 -6.76 -4.73 -4.73
N GLN A 35 -5.50 -4.95 -5.09
CA GLN A 35 -4.49 -5.46 -4.17
C GLN A 35 -3.41 -4.41 -3.95
N TYR A 36 -3.04 -4.18 -2.69
CA TYR A 36 -1.94 -3.29 -2.35
C TYR A 36 -0.63 -4.05 -2.37
N CYS A 37 0.37 -3.49 -3.03
CA CYS A 37 1.69 -4.10 -3.17
C CYS A 37 2.36 -4.35 -1.80
N PHE A 38 2.81 -5.58 -1.53
CA PHE A 38 3.47 -5.95 -0.27
C PHE A 38 4.74 -5.13 -0.03
N TYR A 39 5.52 -4.88 -1.08
CA TYR A 39 6.71 -4.04 -1.00
C TYR A 39 6.39 -2.62 -0.53
N HIS A 40 5.26 -2.05 -0.96
CA HIS A 40 4.84 -0.72 -0.51
C HIS A 40 4.31 -0.72 0.93
N LEU A 41 3.81 -1.85 1.43
CA LEU A 41 3.52 -2.01 2.85
C LEU A 41 4.80 -1.93 3.67
N THR A 42 5.81 -2.74 3.35
CA THR A 42 7.09 -2.76 4.09
C THR A 42 7.83 -1.43 4.00
N GLN A 43 7.79 -0.76 2.85
CA GLN A 43 8.30 0.61 2.72
C GLN A 43 7.54 1.60 3.60
N SER A 44 6.22 1.48 3.72
CA SER A 44 5.41 2.35 4.57
C SER A 44 5.75 2.16 6.05
N THR A 45 5.95 0.91 6.48
CA THR A 45 6.46 0.57 7.82
C THR A 45 7.84 1.20 8.04
N TRP A 46 8.77 1.04 7.10
CA TRP A 46 10.12 1.61 7.18
C TRP A 46 10.12 3.15 7.26
N ARG A 47 9.37 3.83 6.39
CA ARG A 47 9.23 5.30 6.45
C ARG A 47 8.67 5.75 7.79
N LYS A 48 7.76 4.97 8.38
CA LYS A 48 7.20 5.29 9.70
C LYS A 48 8.22 5.12 10.81
N ILE A 49 9.01 4.04 10.79
CA ILE A 49 10.15 3.82 11.71
C ILE A 49 11.11 5.02 11.66
N GLN A 50 11.42 5.51 10.46
CA GLN A 50 12.27 6.69 10.29
C GLN A 50 11.64 7.95 10.89
N ALA A 51 10.34 8.18 10.61
CA ALA A 51 9.62 9.37 11.08
C ALA A 51 9.41 9.40 12.60
N LEU A 52 9.28 8.23 13.24
CA LEU A 52 9.07 8.12 14.69
C LEU A 52 10.37 8.21 15.51
N GLY A 53 11.54 8.08 14.86
CA GLY A 53 12.84 8.15 15.53
C GLY A 53 13.64 6.85 15.74
N PRO A 54 13.06 5.63 15.81
CA PRO A 54 13.83 4.41 16.10
C PRO A 54 14.61 3.84 14.89
N ALA A 55 15.01 4.68 13.92
CA ALA A 55 15.76 4.24 12.74
C ALA A 55 17.14 3.65 13.08
N ASN A 56 17.85 4.23 14.06
CA ASN A 56 19.15 3.72 14.49
C ASN A 56 18.99 2.36 15.17
N GLN A 57 18.01 2.24 16.08
CA GLN A 57 17.72 0.99 16.76
C GLN A 57 17.34 -0.12 15.78
N TYR A 58 16.50 0.17 14.78
CA TYR A 58 16.19 -0.79 13.70
C TYR A 58 17.44 -1.31 12.98
N GLN A 59 18.49 -0.49 12.84
CA GLN A 59 19.73 -0.91 12.17
C GLN A 59 20.69 -1.66 13.08
N THR A 60 20.66 -1.39 14.38
CA THR A 60 21.66 -1.87 15.35
C THR A 60 21.16 -3.00 16.24
N ASP A 61 19.84 -3.12 16.43
CA ASP A 61 19.19 -4.14 17.23
C ASP A 61 18.41 -5.12 16.35
N ASN A 62 18.89 -6.36 16.30
CA ASN A 62 18.29 -7.43 15.52
C ASN A 62 16.90 -7.82 16.05
N THR A 63 16.67 -7.78 17.36
CA THR A 63 15.40 -8.16 17.97
C THR A 63 14.33 -7.14 17.61
N PHE A 64 14.63 -5.85 17.75
CA PHE A 64 13.71 -4.77 17.34
C PHE A 64 13.41 -4.83 15.84
N ARG A 65 14.43 -5.10 15.01
CA ARG A 65 14.26 -5.26 13.56
C ARG A 65 13.35 -6.44 13.21
N ILE A 66 13.51 -7.58 13.88
CA ILE A 66 12.63 -8.74 13.72
C ILE A 66 11.20 -8.38 14.13
N PHE A 67 11.03 -7.70 15.27
CA PHE A 67 9.71 -7.26 15.72
C PHE A 67 9.02 -6.36 14.69
N CYS A 68 9.73 -5.37 14.15
CA CYS A 68 9.21 -4.52 13.08
C CYS A 68 8.79 -5.33 11.84
N GLY A 69 9.56 -6.37 11.48
CA GLY A 69 9.22 -7.29 10.39
C GLY A 69 7.99 -8.15 10.67
N GLN A 70 7.67 -8.42 11.94
CA GLN A 70 6.45 -9.16 12.31
C GLN A 70 5.18 -8.35 12.01
N LEU A 71 5.24 -7.00 12.07
CA LEU A 71 4.12 -6.16 11.62
C LEU A 71 3.81 -6.37 10.15
N ASP A 72 4.84 -6.37 9.29
CA ASP A 72 4.67 -6.66 7.87
C ASP A 72 4.19 -8.10 7.64
N ALA A 73 4.65 -9.04 8.46
CA ALA A 73 4.24 -10.45 8.39
C ALA A 73 2.75 -10.69 8.69
N LEU A 74 2.05 -9.73 9.31
CA LEU A 74 0.58 -9.79 9.44
C LEU A 74 -0.12 -9.90 8.08
N ALA A 75 0.49 -9.41 6.99
CA ALA A 75 -0.05 -9.57 5.65
C ALA A 75 -0.08 -11.03 5.21
N ILE A 76 0.72 -11.91 5.81
CA ILE A 76 0.84 -13.32 5.42
C ILE A 76 -0.07 -14.21 6.27
N LEU A 77 -0.60 -13.72 7.38
CA LEU A 77 -1.60 -14.46 8.16
C LEU A 77 -2.90 -14.63 7.38
N PRO A 78 -3.65 -15.72 7.61
CA PRO A 78 -5.04 -15.80 7.18
C PRO A 78 -5.81 -14.53 7.58
N PRO A 79 -6.64 -13.93 6.71
CA PRO A 79 -7.30 -12.65 7.00
C PRO A 79 -8.08 -12.61 8.32
N ASN A 80 -8.63 -13.75 8.74
CA ASN A 80 -9.36 -13.92 9.99
C ASN A 80 -8.45 -13.95 11.24
N GLU A 81 -7.16 -14.23 11.09
CA GLU A 81 -6.18 -14.28 12.18
C GLU A 81 -5.42 -12.95 12.35
N VAL A 82 -5.55 -12.01 11.41
CA VAL A 82 -4.83 -10.72 11.45
C VAL A 82 -5.12 -9.93 12.74
N LEU A 83 -6.36 -9.95 13.23
CA LEU A 83 -6.74 -9.27 14.47
C LEU A 83 -6.06 -9.89 15.70
N GLU A 84 -6.01 -11.22 15.76
CA GLU A 84 -5.35 -11.95 16.84
C GLU A 84 -3.83 -11.74 16.78
N GLY A 85 -3.23 -11.82 15.58
CA GLY A 85 -1.82 -11.53 15.37
C GLY A 85 -1.44 -10.10 15.79
N MET A 86 -2.29 -9.11 15.48
CA MET A 86 -2.09 -7.74 15.95
C MET A 86 -2.17 -7.63 17.48
N GLN A 87 -3.11 -8.33 18.12
CA GLN A 87 -3.21 -8.34 19.57
C GLN A 87 -1.96 -8.95 20.21
N HIS A 88 -1.48 -10.08 19.67
CA HIS A 88 -0.23 -10.71 20.12
C HIS A 88 0.97 -9.75 20.03
N LEU A 89 1.09 -8.98 18.93
CA LEU A 89 2.14 -7.98 18.80
C LEU A 89 2.02 -6.86 19.84
N LYS A 90 0.82 -6.40 20.17
CA LYS A 90 0.62 -5.40 21.24
C LYS A 90 1.02 -5.93 22.62
N ASP A 91 0.80 -7.21 22.88
CA ASP A 91 1.11 -7.83 24.17
C ASP A 91 2.62 -8.12 24.35
N THR A 92 3.37 -8.18 23.24
CA THR A 92 4.79 -8.56 23.21
C THR A 92 5.73 -7.46 22.71
N MET A 93 5.19 -6.30 22.31
CA MET A 93 6.00 -5.21 21.78
C MET A 93 6.93 -4.60 22.82
N PRO A 94 8.15 -4.21 22.44
CA PRO A 94 8.97 -3.34 23.28
C PRO A 94 8.37 -1.92 23.36
N ASP A 95 8.67 -1.21 24.45
CA ASP A 95 8.07 0.12 24.73
C ASP A 95 8.35 1.15 23.63
N ASP A 96 9.52 1.08 23.00
CA ASP A 96 9.94 1.94 21.89
C ASP A 96 9.17 1.68 20.59
N ALA A 97 8.55 0.51 20.43
CA ALA A 97 7.74 0.16 19.28
C ALA A 97 6.26 0.58 19.41
N ILE A 98 5.81 1.00 20.60
CA ILE A 98 4.41 1.42 20.85
C ILE A 98 3.89 2.37 19.77
N PRO A 99 4.58 3.46 19.42
CA PRO A 99 4.05 4.42 18.43
C PRO A 99 3.95 3.83 17.01
N LEU A 100 4.80 2.86 16.69
CA LEU A 100 4.79 2.16 15.41
C LEU A 100 3.61 1.17 15.33
N VAL A 101 3.42 0.37 16.38
CA VAL A 101 2.33 -0.61 16.48
C VAL A 101 0.97 0.09 16.47
N GLU A 102 0.83 1.18 17.23
CA GLU A 102 -0.39 2.00 17.22
C GLU A 102 -0.69 2.58 15.84
N TYR A 103 0.33 3.10 15.15
CA TYR A 103 0.19 3.57 13.78
C TYR A 103 -0.31 2.46 12.84
N PHE A 104 0.33 1.29 12.90
CA PHE A 104 -0.01 0.18 12.01
C PHE A 104 -1.43 -0.32 12.27
N ASP A 105 -1.79 -0.51 13.53
CA ASP A 105 -3.13 -0.95 13.94
C ASP A 105 -4.23 0.03 13.49
N GLN A 106 -4.00 1.32 13.71
CA GLN A 106 -4.96 2.35 13.31
C GLN A 106 -5.09 2.50 11.80
N THR A 107 -4.01 2.26 11.04
CA THR A 107 -3.99 2.48 9.59
C THR A 107 -4.53 1.27 8.83
N TYR A 108 -4.21 0.05 9.28
CA TYR A 108 -4.40 -1.18 8.50
C TYR A 108 -5.31 -2.22 9.14
N VAL A 109 -5.43 -2.27 10.48
CA VAL A 109 -6.08 -3.39 11.19
C VAL A 109 -7.37 -2.94 11.90
N SER A 110 -7.26 -2.32 13.08
CA SER A 110 -8.43 -2.01 13.92
C SER A 110 -9.04 -0.63 13.66
N GLY A 111 -8.34 0.26 12.97
CA GLY A 111 -8.82 1.62 12.71
C GLY A 111 -8.72 2.59 13.90
N GLN A 112 -9.11 3.84 13.69
CA GLN A 112 -8.95 4.92 14.67
C GLN A 112 -10.15 5.06 15.61
N LEU A 113 -9.90 5.33 16.89
CA LEU A 113 -10.94 5.77 17.82
C LEU A 113 -11.09 7.29 17.74
N LYS A 114 -12.31 7.78 17.51
CA LYS A 114 -12.63 9.22 17.57
C LYS A 114 -13.70 9.49 18.61
N LEU A 115 -13.45 10.51 19.42
CA LEU A 115 -14.46 11.10 20.30
C LEU A 115 -15.51 11.79 19.44
N LYS A 116 -16.78 11.42 19.62
CA LYS A 116 -17.89 12.15 19.03
C LYS A 116 -18.09 13.40 19.88
N GLN A 117 -17.71 14.56 19.35
CA GLN A 117 -18.02 15.83 20.01
C GLN A 117 -19.54 15.91 20.22
N PRO A 118 -20.01 16.32 21.42
CA PRO A 118 -21.42 16.58 21.60
C PRO A 118 -21.83 17.66 20.58
N GLN A 119 -22.78 17.33 19.70
CA GLN A 119 -23.46 18.37 18.93
C GLN A 119 -24.05 19.34 19.96
N GLN A 120 -23.84 20.65 19.76
CA GLN A 120 -24.42 21.69 20.60
C GLN A 120 -25.95 21.53 20.60
N GLN A 121 -26.47 20.77 21.57
CA GLN A 121 -27.87 20.79 21.91
C GLN A 121 -28.07 22.07 22.72
N GLN A 122 -28.92 22.96 22.21
CA GLN A 122 -29.38 24.11 22.97
C GLN A 122 -29.88 23.63 24.32
N GLN A 123 -29.32 24.28 25.35
CA GLN A 123 -29.55 24.02 26.76
C GLN A 123 -31.03 23.81 27.08
N GLN A 124 -31.34 22.69 27.75
CA GLN A 124 -32.16 22.77 28.95
C GLN A 124 -31.89 21.56 29.87
N ASP A 125 -31.65 21.95 31.12
CA ASP A 125 -31.49 21.20 32.37
C ASP A 125 -30.18 20.49 32.72
N ARG A 126 -29.79 20.75 33.97
CA ARG A 126 -28.50 20.54 34.63
C ARG A 126 -28.40 19.12 35.23
N GLU A 127 -27.15 18.72 35.45
CA GLU A 127 -26.64 17.63 36.32
C GLU A 127 -26.40 16.24 35.75
N THR A 128 -26.58 16.00 34.45
CA THR A 128 -26.02 14.79 33.81
C THR A 128 -24.82 15.13 32.95
N VAL A 129 -23.62 14.68 33.35
CA VAL A 129 -22.45 14.69 32.47
C VAL A 129 -22.82 13.93 31.20
N ALA A 130 -22.83 14.61 30.05
CA ALA A 130 -23.15 13.97 28.78
C ALA A 130 -22.20 12.78 28.56
N PRO A 131 -22.72 11.57 28.27
CA PRO A 131 -21.87 10.39 28.15
C PRO A 131 -20.87 10.57 27.00
N ILE A 132 -19.60 10.32 27.28
CA ILE A 132 -18.53 10.33 26.28
C ILE A 132 -18.87 9.24 25.25
N ARG A 133 -19.18 9.65 24.03
CA ARG A 133 -19.44 8.72 22.91
C ARG A 133 -18.17 8.54 22.10
N ILE A 134 -17.55 7.37 22.21
CA ILE A 134 -16.41 6.96 21.38
C ILE A 134 -16.94 6.20 20.17
N ARG A 135 -16.44 6.51 18.96
CA ARG A 135 -16.71 5.73 17.75
C ARG A 135 -15.40 5.24 17.14
N ARG A 136 -15.38 3.99 16.69
CA ARG A 136 -14.31 3.44 15.87
C ARG A 136 -14.55 3.77 14.39
N ILE A 137 -13.54 4.34 13.75
CA ILE A 137 -13.46 4.57 12.31
C ILE A 137 -12.67 3.39 11.74
N PRO A 138 -13.17 2.72 10.69
CA PRO A 138 -12.46 1.60 10.10
C PRO A 138 -11.08 2.03 9.56
N PRO A 139 -10.13 1.09 9.42
CA PRO A 139 -8.84 1.38 8.79
C PRO A 139 -9.03 1.92 7.37
N ILE A 140 -8.10 2.76 6.93
CA ILE A 140 -8.13 3.40 5.61
C ILE A 140 -8.04 2.33 4.51
N PHE A 141 -7.21 1.33 4.75
CA PHE A 141 -6.97 0.21 3.85
C PHE A 141 -7.56 -1.05 4.46
N ARG A 142 -8.40 -1.74 3.71
CA ARG A 142 -9.06 -2.95 4.19
C ARG A 142 -8.08 -4.12 4.20
N ILE A 143 -8.16 -4.97 5.24
CA ILE A 143 -7.28 -6.14 5.43
C ILE A 143 -7.18 -6.98 4.16
N HIS A 144 -8.33 -7.31 3.55
CA HIS A 144 -8.40 -8.14 2.35
C HIS A 144 -7.65 -7.55 1.14
N ASN A 145 -7.46 -6.23 1.07
CA ASN A 145 -6.76 -5.62 -0.06
C ASN A 145 -5.24 -5.65 0.11
N TRP A 146 -4.72 -5.60 1.34
CA TRP A 146 -3.26 -5.64 1.59
C TRP A 146 -2.75 -6.99 2.07
N ASN A 147 -3.65 -7.92 2.40
CA ASN A 147 -3.29 -9.28 2.76
C ASN A 147 -2.77 -10.06 1.54
N MET A 148 -1.77 -10.88 1.81
CA MET A 148 -0.96 -11.64 0.85
C MET A 148 -0.99 -13.14 1.13
N HIS A 149 -1.86 -13.62 2.02
CA HIS A 149 -1.90 -15.02 2.42
C HIS A 149 -2.10 -15.95 1.21
N GLU A 150 -3.20 -15.74 0.48
CA GLU A 150 -3.54 -16.55 -0.70
C GLU A 150 -2.49 -16.41 -1.81
N VAL A 151 -2.02 -15.18 -2.08
CA VAL A 151 -0.95 -14.92 -3.07
C VAL A 151 0.34 -15.64 -2.70
N THR A 152 0.67 -15.68 -1.40
CA THR A 152 1.85 -16.38 -0.88
C THR A 152 1.71 -17.89 -1.05
N LEU A 153 0.54 -18.47 -0.74
CA LEU A 153 0.27 -19.90 -0.92
C LEU A 153 0.25 -20.30 -2.40
N ALA A 154 -0.27 -19.44 -3.27
CA ALA A 154 -0.31 -19.66 -4.71
C ALA A 154 1.06 -19.48 -5.41
N GLY A 155 2.07 -18.97 -4.69
CA GLY A 155 3.38 -18.67 -5.27
C GLY A 155 3.36 -17.51 -6.27
N GLU A 156 2.35 -16.64 -6.17
CA GLU A 156 2.13 -15.51 -7.07
C GLU A 156 2.98 -14.29 -6.69
N ALA A 157 3.03 -13.31 -7.60
CA ALA A 157 3.81 -12.10 -7.40
C ALA A 157 3.17 -11.18 -6.35
N ARG A 158 3.81 -11.06 -5.19
CA ARG A 158 3.40 -10.16 -4.08
C ARG A 158 3.84 -8.71 -4.26
N THR A 159 4.77 -8.48 -5.18
CA THR A 159 5.41 -7.19 -5.41
C THR A 159 5.28 -6.78 -6.88
N ASN A 160 5.33 -5.48 -7.14
CA ASN A 160 5.31 -4.93 -8.48
C ASN A 160 6.73 -4.79 -9.06
N ASN A 161 7.62 -5.77 -8.83
CA ASN A 161 9.02 -5.76 -9.30
C ASN A 161 9.16 -5.47 -10.82
N ILE A 162 8.19 -5.90 -11.62
CA ILE A 162 8.15 -5.60 -13.06
C ILE A 162 7.99 -4.10 -13.30
N ASN A 163 7.12 -3.45 -12.54
CA ASN A 163 6.88 -2.00 -12.61
C ASN A 163 8.10 -1.23 -12.11
N GLU A 164 8.75 -1.67 -11.03
CA GLU A 164 10.01 -1.07 -10.58
C GLU A 164 11.13 -1.24 -11.60
N GLY A 165 11.25 -2.44 -12.19
CA GLY A 165 12.20 -2.70 -13.26
C GLY A 165 11.95 -1.82 -14.48
N TRP A 166 10.69 -1.53 -14.79
CA TRP A 166 10.33 -0.57 -15.84
C TRP A 166 10.65 0.86 -15.43
N ASN A 167 10.25 1.30 -14.23
CA ASN A 167 10.53 2.63 -13.69
C ASN A 167 12.03 2.93 -13.67
N ASN A 168 12.86 1.98 -13.25
CA ASN A 168 14.31 2.12 -13.24
C ASN A 168 14.89 2.26 -14.66
N LYS A 169 14.40 1.47 -15.61
CA LYS A 169 14.80 1.60 -17.03
C LYS A 169 14.35 2.92 -17.61
N PHE A 170 13.13 3.36 -17.32
CA PHE A 170 12.58 4.61 -17.79
C PHE A 170 13.33 5.80 -17.19
N SER A 171 13.64 5.77 -15.90
CA SER A 171 14.49 6.76 -15.24
C SER A 171 15.88 6.83 -15.87
N SER A 172 16.47 5.69 -16.24
CA SER A 172 17.73 5.62 -16.97
C SER A 172 17.62 6.21 -18.38
N LEU A 173 16.53 5.92 -19.10
CA LEU A 173 16.24 6.49 -20.43
C LEU A 173 16.07 8.01 -20.36
N VAL A 174 15.44 8.48 -19.29
CA VAL A 174 15.18 9.89 -19.01
C VAL A 174 16.47 10.64 -18.65
N GLY A 175 17.34 10.05 -17.83
CA GLY A 175 18.72 10.51 -17.60
C GLY A 175 18.89 11.87 -16.92
N HIS A 176 17.83 12.47 -16.36
CA HIS A 176 17.86 13.81 -15.74
C HIS A 176 17.01 13.86 -14.46
N GLN A 177 17.44 14.63 -13.46
CA GLN A 177 16.68 14.82 -12.20
C GLN A 177 15.56 15.86 -12.31
N HIS A 178 15.70 16.87 -13.19
CA HIS A 178 14.69 17.92 -13.41
C HIS A 178 14.32 17.97 -14.88
N LEU A 179 13.12 17.49 -15.21
CA LEU A 179 12.63 17.44 -16.59
C LEU A 179 11.60 18.54 -16.86
N SER A 180 11.68 19.09 -18.07
CA SER A 180 10.52 19.77 -18.65
C SER A 180 9.46 18.76 -19.04
N ILE A 181 8.19 19.17 -19.00
CA ILE A 181 7.06 18.35 -19.44
C ILE A 181 7.25 17.84 -20.88
N TRP A 182 7.87 18.65 -21.74
CA TRP A 182 8.16 18.27 -23.13
C TRP A 182 9.13 17.11 -23.23
N LYS A 183 10.21 17.15 -22.45
CA LYS A 183 11.21 16.07 -22.45
C LYS A 183 10.61 14.78 -21.88
N LEU A 184 9.74 14.89 -20.88
CA LEU A 184 8.98 13.74 -20.37
C LEU A 184 8.09 13.10 -21.45
N ILE A 185 7.32 13.90 -22.19
CA ILE A 185 6.45 13.41 -23.28
C ILE A 185 7.28 12.72 -24.38
N VAL A 186 8.42 13.29 -24.74
CA VAL A 186 9.33 12.69 -25.75
C VAL A 186 9.84 11.33 -25.27
N CYS A 187 10.32 11.24 -24.02
CA CYS A 187 10.77 9.97 -23.44
C CYS A 187 9.64 8.93 -23.38
N GLN A 188 8.42 9.33 -22.98
CA GLN A 188 7.24 8.45 -22.98
C GLN A 188 6.94 7.90 -24.38
N ARG A 189 6.94 8.76 -25.41
CA ARG A 189 6.71 8.33 -26.80
C ARG A 189 7.78 7.36 -27.28
N ALA A 190 9.05 7.62 -26.97
CA ALA A 190 10.15 6.73 -27.33
C ALA A 190 10.00 5.35 -26.67
N GLU A 191 9.61 5.31 -25.40
CA GLU A 191 9.37 4.07 -24.68
C GLU A 191 8.14 3.31 -25.22
N CYS A 192 7.03 4.00 -25.51
CA CYS A 192 5.87 3.41 -26.18
C CYS A 192 6.24 2.79 -27.53
N ALA A 193 7.04 3.48 -28.35
CA ALA A 193 7.50 2.96 -29.63
C ALA A 193 8.37 1.71 -29.45
N ARG A 194 9.27 1.71 -28.46
CA ARG A 194 10.12 0.55 -28.11
C ARG A 194 9.29 -0.65 -27.68
N VAL A 195 8.30 -0.45 -26.82
CA VAL A 195 7.40 -1.51 -26.33
C VAL A 195 6.52 -2.06 -27.46
N THR A 196 5.97 -1.19 -28.30
CA THR A 196 5.18 -1.59 -29.47
C THR A 196 6.03 -2.43 -30.44
N GLY A 197 7.27 -2.02 -30.71
CA GLY A 197 8.20 -2.80 -31.52
C GLY A 197 8.50 -4.19 -30.95
N ALA A 198 8.59 -4.32 -29.62
CA ALA A 198 8.79 -5.60 -28.95
C ALA A 198 7.57 -6.52 -29.06
N PHE A 199 6.35 -5.99 -28.96
CA PHE A 199 5.12 -6.75 -29.21
C PHE A 199 5.06 -7.26 -30.64
N LEU A 200 5.32 -6.41 -31.63
CA LEU A 200 5.35 -6.81 -33.03
C LEU A 200 6.39 -7.91 -33.30
N GLN A 201 7.57 -7.82 -32.69
CA GLN A 201 8.59 -8.87 -32.78
C GLN A 201 8.11 -10.19 -32.16
N TYR A 202 7.44 -10.11 -31.01
CA TYR A 202 6.85 -11.28 -30.36
C TYR A 202 5.77 -11.94 -31.22
N ASP A 203 4.87 -11.14 -31.82
CA ASP A 203 3.82 -11.61 -32.72
C ASP A 203 4.40 -12.27 -33.99
N LEU A 204 5.60 -11.83 -34.42
CA LEU A 204 6.38 -12.45 -35.49
C LEU A 204 7.19 -13.68 -35.03
N GLY A 205 7.00 -14.16 -33.80
CA GLY A 205 7.67 -15.34 -33.24
C GLY A 205 9.09 -15.09 -32.73
N VAL A 206 9.59 -13.85 -32.77
CA VAL A 206 10.89 -13.48 -32.22
C VAL A 206 10.76 -13.38 -30.70
N ARG A 207 11.31 -14.37 -30.00
CA ARG A 207 11.27 -14.38 -28.53
C ARG A 207 12.17 -13.28 -27.96
N PRO A 208 11.71 -12.53 -26.95
CA PRO A 208 12.56 -11.56 -26.27
C PRO A 208 13.77 -12.28 -25.65
N LYS A 209 14.96 -11.68 -25.78
CA LYS A 209 16.15 -12.16 -25.08
C LYS A 209 15.88 -12.15 -23.58
N LYS A 210 16.02 -13.30 -22.91
CA LYS A 210 16.01 -13.37 -21.45
C LYS A 210 17.10 -12.41 -20.93
N ARG A 211 16.69 -11.46 -20.09
CA ARG A 211 17.60 -10.61 -19.32
C ARG A 211 18.13 -11.38 -18.13
#